data_AF-A0A932DBJ5-F1
#
_entry.id   AF-A0A932DBJ5-F1
#
_cell.length_a   1.000
_cell.length_b   1.000
_cell.length_c   1.000
_cell.angle_alpha   90.00
_cell.angle_beta   90.00
_cell.angle_gamma   90.00
#
_symmetry.space_group_name_H-M   'P 1'
#
loop_
_entity.id
_entity.type
_entity.pdbx_description
1 polymer ?
#
loop_
_entity_poly.entity_id
_entity_poly.type
_entity_poly.pdbx_seq_one_letter_code
_entity_poly.pdbx_strand_id
1 'polypeptide(L)'
;MFPEFTLEGDSTPPRSLTPEEEAKFERLMSRRLDLEDVLRLERLLLDRLKQRKAELQALWEKLNDHWGYEDGFYRFYHSSFKVYHVQSLTDQAVKFFRELLLERELNETFLTIIREGTGKQFELEHNREWLKHTRPILEAFAHARYMVEMAVRYADLPSPPQPMPSGWAGLLYLYDLR
;
A
#
# COMPACT_ATOMS: atom_id res chain seq x y z
N MET A 1 -38.76 -0.26 1.02
CA MET A 1 -38.96 -0.49 -0.43
C MET A 1 -37.65 -0.09 -1.09
N PHE A 2 -36.78 -1.07 -1.34
CA PHE A 2 -35.53 -0.85 -2.08
C PHE A 2 -35.89 -0.80 -3.57
N PRO A 3 -35.33 0.13 -4.36
CA PRO A 3 -35.57 0.13 -5.80
C PRO A 3 -34.97 -1.15 -6.40
N GLU A 4 -35.76 -1.84 -7.22
CA GLU A 4 -35.29 -2.92 -8.08
C GLU A 4 -34.26 -2.35 -9.06
N PHE A 5 -33.00 -2.76 -8.91
CA PHE A 5 -31.99 -2.55 -9.94
C PHE A 5 -32.27 -3.54 -11.07
N THR A 6 -32.98 -3.09 -12.10
CA THR A 6 -32.97 -3.77 -13.40
C THR A 6 -31.58 -3.61 -14.00
N LEU A 7 -30.79 -4.69 -14.02
CA LEU A 7 -29.59 -4.79 -14.83
C LEU A 7 -30.03 -4.86 -16.31
N GLU A 8 -30.34 -3.70 -16.89
CA GLU A 8 -30.28 -3.57 -18.34
C GLU A 8 -28.80 -3.77 -18.71
N GLY A 9 -28.50 -4.92 -19.32
CA GLY A 9 -27.18 -5.22 -19.83
C GLY A 9 -26.80 -4.16 -20.84
N ASP A 10 -25.91 -3.27 -20.45
CA ASP A 10 -25.31 -2.29 -21.33
C ASP A 10 -24.65 -3.04 -22.49
N SER A 11 -25.31 -3.04 -23.64
CA SER A 11 -24.88 -3.70 -24.87
C SER A 11 -23.85 -2.87 -25.63
N THR A 12 -23.16 -1.95 -24.96
CA THR A 12 -22.01 -1.28 -25.57
C THR A 12 -20.93 -2.32 -25.85
N PRO A 13 -20.42 -2.41 -27.08
CA PRO A 13 -19.24 -3.22 -27.34
C PRO A 13 -18.10 -2.74 -26.44
N PRO A 14 -17.31 -3.64 -25.84
CA PRO A 14 -16.24 -3.25 -24.94
C PRO A 14 -15.33 -2.26 -25.68
N ARG A 15 -15.21 -1.05 -25.11
CA ARG A 15 -14.32 -0.01 -25.64
C ARG A 15 -12.92 -0.61 -25.78
N SER A 16 -12.31 -0.42 -26.95
CA SER A 16 -10.92 -0.77 -27.18
C SER A 16 -10.03 -0.01 -26.19
N LEU A 17 -9.10 -0.72 -25.55
CA LEU A 17 -8.14 -0.13 -24.63
C LEU A 17 -7.31 0.94 -25.34
N THR A 18 -6.95 1.99 -24.63
CA THR A 18 -5.93 2.93 -25.08
C THR A 18 -4.55 2.27 -25.05
N PRO A 19 -3.56 2.74 -25.82
CA PRO A 19 -2.20 2.18 -25.79
C PRO A 19 -1.57 2.14 -24.38
N GLU A 20 -1.91 3.10 -23.52
CA GLU A 20 -1.47 3.13 -22.13
C GLU A 20 -2.12 2.03 -21.28
N GLU A 21 -3.43 1.81 -21.46
CA GLU A 21 -4.15 0.74 -20.79
C GLU A 21 -3.70 -0.65 -21.24
N GLU A 22 -3.40 -0.82 -22.54
CA GLU A 22 -2.81 -2.05 -23.09
C GLU A 22 -1.43 -2.31 -22.49
N ALA A 23 -0.53 -1.31 -22.49
CA ALA A 23 0.79 -1.45 -21.91
C ALA A 23 0.73 -1.78 -20.40
N LYS A 24 -0.19 -1.15 -19.66
CA LYS A 24 -0.43 -1.48 -18.25
C LYS A 24 -0.96 -2.90 -18.08
N PHE A 25 -1.89 -3.34 -18.92
CA PHE A 25 -2.43 -4.69 -18.89
C PHE A 25 -1.35 -5.74 -19.14
N GLU A 26 -0.56 -5.59 -20.20
CA GLU A 26 0.56 -6.48 -20.53
C GLU A 26 1.59 -6.53 -19.39
N ARG A 27 1.89 -5.38 -18.77
CA ARG A 27 2.78 -5.32 -17.61
C ARG A 27 2.20 -6.10 -16.42
N LEU A 28 0.91 -5.95 -16.12
CA LEU A 28 0.26 -6.71 -15.03
C LEU A 28 0.21 -8.21 -15.33
N MET A 29 -0.03 -8.60 -16.59
CA MET A 29 -0.06 -10.00 -16.99
C MET A 29 1.33 -10.65 -16.92
N SER A 30 2.38 -9.93 -17.30
CA SER A 30 3.76 -10.45 -17.22
C SER A 30 4.25 -10.68 -15.78
N ARG A 31 3.59 -10.08 -14.78
CA ARG A 31 3.89 -10.28 -13.36
C ARG A 31 3.20 -11.51 -12.75
N ARG A 32 2.26 -12.13 -13.47
CA ARG A 32 1.55 -13.32 -12.98
C ARG A 32 2.51 -14.48 -12.82
N LEU A 33 2.31 -15.20 -11.73
CA LEU A 33 3.05 -16.41 -11.40
C LEU A 33 2.14 -17.62 -11.58
N ASP A 34 2.74 -18.78 -11.81
CA ASP A 34 2.01 -20.02 -11.65
C ASP A 34 1.68 -20.30 -10.17
N LEU A 35 0.79 -21.26 -9.94
CA LEU A 35 0.32 -21.57 -8.59
C LEU A 35 1.44 -22.09 -7.68
N GLU A 36 2.42 -22.81 -8.22
CA GLU A 36 3.52 -23.37 -7.43
C GLU A 36 4.41 -22.26 -6.87
N ASP A 37 4.75 -21.29 -7.72
CA ASP A 37 5.51 -20.11 -7.33
C ASP A 37 4.77 -19.20 -6.36
N VAL A 38 3.46 -19.00 -6.56
CA VAL A 38 2.62 -18.25 -5.60
C VAL A 38 2.69 -18.91 -4.21
N LEU A 39 2.46 -20.22 -4.12
CA LEU A 39 2.48 -20.94 -2.84
C LEU A 39 3.87 -20.94 -2.21
N ARG A 40 4.93 -21.04 -3.01
CA ARG A 40 6.32 -20.97 -2.54
C ARG A 40 6.64 -19.60 -1.95
N LEU A 41 6.28 -18.52 -2.65
CA LEU A 41 6.54 -17.16 -2.21
C LEU A 41 5.65 -16.73 -1.04
N GLU A 42 4.41 -17.21 -0.96
CA GLU A 42 3.53 -16.97 0.19
C GLU A 42 4.13 -17.56 1.48
N ARG A 43 4.66 -18.80 1.42
CA ARG A 43 5.38 -19.40 2.56
C ARG A 43 6.63 -18.62 2.92
N LEU A 44 7.42 -18.23 1.92
CA LEU A 44 8.63 -17.43 2.13
C LEU A 44 8.32 -16.07 2.79
N LEU A 45 7.27 -15.40 2.34
CA LEU A 45 6.80 -14.15 2.94
C LEU A 45 6.45 -14.35 4.42
N LEU A 46 5.67 -15.38 4.75
CA LEU A 46 5.32 -15.67 6.14
C LEU A 46 6.56 -15.96 7.01
N ASP A 47 7.50 -16.75 6.50
CA ASP A 47 8.73 -17.07 7.23
C ASP A 47 9.58 -15.82 7.48
N ARG A 48 9.68 -14.92 6.51
CA ARG A 48 10.42 -13.65 6.69
C ARG A 48 9.70 -12.67 7.61
N LEU A 49 8.37 -12.64 7.58
CA LEU A 49 7.57 -11.87 8.56
C LEU A 49 7.86 -12.34 9.99
N LYS A 50 7.91 -13.66 10.23
CA LYS A 50 8.31 -14.24 11.53
C LYS A 50 9.72 -13.81 11.94
N GLN A 51 10.69 -13.98 11.03
CA GLN A 51 12.10 -13.70 11.30
C GLN A 51 12.35 -12.23 11.62
N ARG A 52 11.67 -11.32 10.92
CA ARG A 52 11.84 -9.86 11.07
C ARG A 52 10.77 -9.21 11.95
N LYS A 53 10.02 -10.00 12.72
CA LYS A 53 8.89 -9.51 13.52
C LYS A 53 9.27 -8.37 14.45
N ALA A 54 10.42 -8.48 15.14
CA ALA A 54 10.88 -7.45 16.06
C ALA A 54 11.12 -6.10 15.36
N GLU A 55 11.78 -6.11 14.19
CA GLU A 55 11.99 -4.91 13.37
C GLU A 55 10.66 -4.31 12.91
N LEU A 56 9.74 -5.17 12.46
CA LEU A 56 8.43 -4.78 11.98
C LEU A 56 7.57 -4.16 13.09
N GLN A 57 7.68 -4.69 14.31
CA GLN A 57 6.96 -4.19 15.48
C GLN A 57 7.52 -2.83 15.94
N ALA A 58 8.84 -2.65 15.92
CA ALA A 58 9.46 -1.36 16.17
C ALA A 58 9.07 -0.31 15.11
N LEU A 59 9.01 -0.72 13.83
CA LEU A 59 8.51 0.15 12.76
C LEU A 59 7.03 0.50 12.98
N TRP A 60 6.20 -0.47 13.36
CA TRP A 60 4.79 -0.23 13.68
C TRP A 60 4.61 0.76 14.82
N GLU A 61 5.34 0.60 15.92
CA GLU A 61 5.33 1.53 17.05
C GLU A 61 5.74 2.93 16.62
N LYS A 62 6.80 3.06 15.84
CA LYS A 62 7.25 4.34 15.28
C LYS A 62 6.21 5.00 14.37
N LEU A 63 5.50 4.22 13.56
CA LEU A 63 4.42 4.73 12.71
C LEU A 63 3.18 5.18 13.50
N ASN A 64 3.03 4.72 14.73
CA ASN A 64 1.89 5.03 15.60
C ASN A 64 2.25 5.95 16.77
N ASP A 65 3.50 6.43 16.84
CA ASP A 65 3.92 7.31 17.90
C ASP A 65 3.34 8.73 17.72
N HIS A 66 3.59 9.56 18.73
CA HIS A 66 3.17 10.95 18.74
C HIS A 66 3.68 11.74 17.52
N TRP A 67 4.91 11.48 17.06
CA TRP A 67 5.54 12.25 15.98
C TRP A 67 5.09 11.79 14.59
N GLY A 68 4.77 10.51 14.44
CA GLY A 68 4.34 9.92 13.18
C GLY A 68 2.85 10.09 12.93
N TYR A 69 2.02 9.54 13.83
CA TYR A 69 0.58 9.49 13.62
C TYR A 69 -0.10 10.78 14.09
N GLU A 70 0.07 11.13 15.37
CA GLU A 70 -0.67 12.24 15.96
C GLU A 70 -0.24 13.59 15.39
N ASP A 71 1.06 13.92 15.44
CA ASP A 71 1.59 15.18 14.93
C ASP A 71 1.37 15.27 13.42
N GLY A 72 1.63 14.22 12.65
CA GLY A 72 1.43 14.22 11.19
C GLY A 72 0.02 14.67 10.77
N PHE A 73 -1.02 14.05 11.33
CA PHE A 73 -2.41 14.43 11.05
C PHE A 73 -2.79 15.78 11.65
N TYR A 74 -2.33 16.10 12.86
CA TYR A 74 -2.54 17.42 13.45
C TYR A 74 -1.95 18.55 12.58
N ARG A 75 -0.72 18.38 12.07
CA ARG A 75 -0.04 19.36 11.21
C ARG A 75 -0.79 19.61 9.91
N PHE A 76 -1.47 18.60 9.37
CA PHE A 76 -2.35 18.78 8.23
C PHE A 76 -3.52 19.73 8.54
N TYR A 77 -4.22 19.53 9.66
CA TYR A 77 -5.33 20.43 10.06
C TYR A 77 -4.85 21.81 10.49
N HIS A 78 -3.64 21.91 11.03
CA HIS A 78 -3.00 23.17 11.39
C HIS A 78 -2.40 23.91 10.16
N SER A 79 -2.46 23.33 8.96
CA SER A 79 -1.81 23.90 7.77
C SER A 79 -0.32 24.18 7.95
N SER A 80 0.39 23.28 8.63
CA SER A 80 1.81 23.42 8.95
C SER A 80 2.67 22.58 8.01
N PHE A 81 3.70 23.19 7.40
CA PHE A 81 4.66 22.51 6.51
C PHE A 81 5.32 21.26 7.12
N LYS A 82 5.34 21.13 8.46
CA LYS A 82 5.82 19.93 9.16
C LYS A 82 5.10 18.62 8.77
N VAL A 83 3.89 18.68 8.18
CA VAL A 83 3.23 17.49 7.62
C VAL A 83 4.10 16.76 6.59
N TYR A 84 5.01 17.47 5.91
CA TYR A 84 5.94 16.89 4.92
C TYR A 84 6.96 15.93 5.56
N HIS A 85 7.21 16.01 6.87
CA HIS A 85 8.12 15.08 7.54
C HIS A 85 7.60 13.64 7.59
N VAL A 86 6.27 13.45 7.51
CA VAL A 86 5.63 12.13 7.51
C VAL A 86 6.12 11.25 6.35
N GLN A 87 6.52 11.86 5.23
CA GLN A 87 7.08 11.16 4.07
C GLN A 87 8.25 10.23 4.45
N SER A 88 9.09 10.65 5.40
CA SER A 88 10.24 9.86 5.84
C SER A 88 9.84 8.53 6.51
N LEU A 89 8.67 8.49 7.16
CA LEU A 89 8.13 7.27 7.76
C LEU A 89 7.53 6.35 6.69
N THR A 90 6.86 6.94 5.70
CA THR A 90 6.39 6.21 4.51
C THR A 90 7.56 5.55 3.78
N ASP A 91 8.66 6.27 3.56
CA ASP A 91 9.85 5.74 2.91
C ASP A 91 10.49 4.58 3.69
N GLN A 92 10.51 4.66 5.02
CA GLN A 92 11.00 3.57 5.88
C GLN A 92 10.15 2.31 5.74
N ALA A 93 8.82 2.44 5.71
CA ALA A 93 7.92 1.31 5.50
C ALA A 93 8.07 0.68 4.12
N VAL A 94 8.15 1.51 3.06
CA VAL A 94 8.35 1.05 1.69
C VAL A 94 9.70 0.34 1.54
N LYS A 95 10.75 0.88 2.14
CA LYS A 95 12.07 0.23 2.19
C LYS A 95 12.00 -1.13 2.87
N PHE A 96 11.34 -1.21 4.03
CA PHE A 96 11.18 -2.48 4.74
C PHE A 96 10.50 -3.54 3.86
N PHE A 97 9.41 -3.19 3.17
CA PHE A 97 8.70 -4.14 2.31
C PHE A 97 9.53 -4.59 1.10
N ARG A 98 10.29 -3.69 0.47
CA ARG A 98 11.21 -4.07 -0.60
C ARG A 98 12.27 -5.07 -0.12
N GLU A 99 12.79 -4.88 1.08
CA GLU A 99 13.78 -5.79 1.67
C GLU A 99 13.16 -7.09 2.21
N LEU A 100 11.87 -7.09 2.53
CA LEU A 100 11.17 -8.25 3.08
C LEU A 100 11.02 -9.36 2.03
N LEU A 101 10.65 -9.04 0.79
CA LEU A 101 10.47 -10.03 -0.28
C LEU A 101 11.14 -9.58 -1.58
N LEU A 102 12.48 -9.71 -1.63
CA LEU A 102 13.32 -9.30 -2.77
C LEU A 102 12.93 -9.96 -4.11
N GLU A 103 12.28 -11.11 -4.06
CA GLU A 103 11.82 -11.87 -5.22
C GLU A 103 10.64 -11.19 -5.94
N ARG A 104 9.99 -10.20 -5.32
CA ARG A 104 8.82 -9.53 -5.84
C ARG A 104 8.96 -8.02 -5.74
N GLU A 105 8.53 -7.35 -6.79
CA GLU A 105 8.27 -5.92 -6.72
C GLU A 105 6.97 -5.65 -5.95
N LEU A 106 6.88 -4.46 -5.35
CA LEU A 106 5.63 -4.03 -4.73
C LEU A 106 4.57 -3.72 -5.80
N ASN A 107 3.31 -3.88 -5.42
CA ASN A 107 2.15 -3.62 -6.25
C ASN A 107 2.16 -2.21 -6.85
N GLU A 108 1.78 -2.11 -8.13
CA GLU A 108 1.88 -0.87 -8.88
C GLU A 108 0.92 0.22 -8.41
N THR A 109 -0.29 -0.16 -7.98
CA THR A 109 -1.26 0.79 -7.43
C THR A 109 -0.74 1.35 -6.11
N PHE A 110 -0.23 0.47 -5.23
CA PHE A 110 0.44 0.91 -4.01
C PHE A 110 1.61 1.86 -4.31
N LEU A 111 2.51 1.50 -5.23
CA LEU A 111 3.64 2.35 -5.61
C LEU A 111 3.22 3.68 -6.23
N THR A 112 2.06 3.74 -6.89
CA THR A 112 1.51 4.99 -7.44
C THR A 112 1.12 5.94 -6.31
N ILE A 113 0.37 5.44 -5.31
CA ILE A 113 0.01 6.20 -4.11
C ILE A 113 1.28 6.70 -3.40
N ILE A 114 2.30 5.84 -3.24
CA ILE A 114 3.58 6.24 -2.62
C ILE A 114 4.26 7.36 -3.41
N ARG A 115 4.36 7.26 -4.75
CA ARG A 115 5.00 8.30 -5.57
C ARG A 115 4.26 9.64 -5.51
N GLU A 116 2.94 9.60 -5.38
CA GLU A 116 2.13 10.81 -5.26
C GLU A 116 2.31 11.50 -3.91
N GLY A 117 2.56 10.72 -2.84
CA GLY A 117 2.70 11.24 -1.48
C GLY A 117 4.12 11.40 -0.94
N THR A 118 5.16 11.04 -1.68
CA THR A 118 6.57 11.11 -1.21
C THR A 118 7.46 11.95 -2.13
N GLY A 119 8.68 12.28 -1.68
CA GLY A 119 9.66 13.09 -2.42
C GLY A 119 9.27 14.56 -2.61
N LYS A 120 8.23 15.04 -1.92
CA LYS A 120 7.75 16.43 -2.03
C LYS A 120 8.60 17.35 -1.16
N GLN A 121 8.96 18.50 -1.73
CA GLN A 121 9.50 19.63 -1.00
C GLN A 121 8.40 20.65 -0.74
N PHE A 122 8.43 21.31 0.40
CA PHE A 122 7.45 22.35 0.71
C PHE A 122 7.80 23.64 -0.04
N GLU A 123 6.80 24.24 -0.67
CA GLU A 123 6.85 25.57 -1.27
C GLU A 123 5.77 26.44 -0.62
N LEU A 124 6.03 27.75 -0.48
CA LEU A 124 5.10 28.66 0.19
C LEU A 124 3.74 28.73 -0.53
N GLU A 125 3.77 28.56 -1.85
CA GLU A 125 2.64 28.51 -2.76
C GLU A 125 1.69 27.36 -2.45
N HIS A 126 2.20 26.24 -1.88
CA HIS A 126 1.39 25.10 -1.50
C HIS A 126 0.33 25.47 -0.46
N ASN A 127 0.52 26.55 0.31
CA ASN A 127 -0.51 27.05 1.23
C ASN A 127 -1.80 27.47 0.52
N ARG A 128 -1.74 27.89 -0.76
CA ARG A 128 -2.92 28.28 -1.55
C ARG A 128 -3.73 27.07 -2.01
N GLU A 129 -3.07 25.94 -2.21
CA GLU A 129 -3.67 24.68 -2.66
C GLU A 129 -3.41 23.56 -1.63
N TRP A 130 -3.51 23.86 -0.33
CA TRP A 130 -3.03 22.99 0.76
C TRP A 130 -3.44 21.53 0.61
N LEU A 131 -4.74 21.29 0.36
CA LEU A 131 -5.30 19.95 0.22
C LEU A 131 -4.69 19.17 -0.96
N LYS A 132 -4.41 19.84 -2.07
CA LYS A 132 -3.83 19.22 -3.27
C LYS A 132 -2.43 18.68 -2.99
N HIS A 133 -1.65 19.40 -2.21
CA HIS A 133 -0.25 19.03 -1.93
C HIS A 133 -0.09 18.08 -0.74
N THR A 134 -0.97 18.16 0.26
CA THR A 134 -0.77 17.47 1.54
C THR A 134 -1.67 16.26 1.76
N ARG A 135 -2.82 16.17 1.09
CA ARG A 135 -3.63 14.93 1.14
C ARG A 135 -2.87 13.70 0.62
N PRO A 136 -2.16 13.75 -0.53
CA PRO A 136 -1.41 12.60 -1.01
C PRO A 136 -0.34 12.11 -0.03
N ILE A 137 0.28 13.03 0.73
CA ILE A 137 1.30 12.70 1.74
C ILE A 137 0.71 11.80 2.83
N LEU A 138 -0.45 12.20 3.39
CA LEU A 138 -1.12 11.43 4.43
C LEU A 138 -1.76 10.15 3.89
N GLU A 139 -2.23 10.15 2.64
CA GLU A 139 -2.76 8.96 1.97
C GLU A 139 -1.65 7.89 1.81
N ALA A 140 -0.48 8.28 1.29
CA ALA A 140 0.66 7.38 1.17
C ALA A 140 1.10 6.82 2.53
N PHE A 141 1.14 7.68 3.56
CA PHE A 141 1.42 7.24 4.92
C PHE A 141 0.38 6.26 5.45
N ALA A 142 -0.92 6.53 5.26
CA ALA A 142 -1.99 5.67 5.73
C ALA A 142 -1.94 4.28 5.09
N HIS A 143 -1.69 4.21 3.77
CA HIS A 143 -1.52 2.96 3.05
C HIS A 143 -0.27 2.18 3.50
N ALA A 144 0.87 2.86 3.66
CA ALA A 144 2.09 2.22 4.15
C ALA A 144 1.91 1.70 5.59
N ARG A 145 1.30 2.51 6.47
CA ARG A 145 0.97 2.14 7.85
C ARG A 145 0.03 0.93 7.88
N TYR A 146 -1.03 0.91 7.08
CA TYR A 146 -1.95 -0.23 6.98
C TYR A 146 -1.20 -1.52 6.62
N MET A 147 -0.29 -1.47 5.64
CA MET A 147 0.50 -2.64 5.27
C MET A 147 1.40 -3.11 6.41
N VAL A 148 1.99 -2.19 7.19
CA VAL A 148 2.80 -2.57 8.35
C VAL A 148 1.93 -3.20 9.43
N GLU A 149 0.74 -2.67 9.68
CA GLU A 149 -0.23 -3.24 10.61
C GLU A 149 -0.57 -4.68 10.25
N MET A 150 -0.89 -4.94 8.98
CA MET A 150 -1.23 -6.28 8.52
C MET A 150 -0.02 -7.20 8.66
N ALA A 151 1.17 -6.73 8.30
CA ALA A 151 2.40 -7.50 8.41
C ALA A 151 2.66 -7.92 9.87
N VAL A 152 2.52 -7.00 10.84
CA VAL A 152 2.66 -7.33 12.28
C VAL A 152 1.61 -8.35 12.69
N ARG A 153 0.34 -8.11 12.33
CA ARG A 153 -0.80 -8.93 12.74
C ARG A 153 -0.64 -10.39 12.29
N TYR A 154 -0.08 -10.63 11.11
CA TYR A 154 0.02 -11.98 10.54
C TYR A 154 1.41 -12.62 10.67
N ALA A 155 2.40 -11.93 11.27
CA ALA A 155 3.74 -12.46 11.46
C ALA A 155 3.78 -13.72 12.37
N ASP A 156 2.80 -13.92 13.25
CA ASP A 156 2.77 -15.06 14.17
C ASP A 156 2.04 -16.30 13.66
N LEU A 157 1.49 -16.26 12.45
CA LEU A 157 0.71 -17.39 11.94
C LEU A 157 1.59 -18.63 11.77
N PRO A 158 1.15 -19.83 12.21
CA PRO A 158 1.94 -21.05 12.05
C PRO A 158 2.13 -21.39 10.56
N SER A 159 1.12 -21.16 9.74
CA SER A 159 1.08 -21.39 8.29
C SER A 159 0.19 -20.35 7.61
N PRO A 160 0.23 -20.21 6.27
CA PRO A 160 -0.72 -19.37 5.55
C PRO A 160 -2.18 -19.73 5.92
N PRO A 161 -3.02 -18.75 6.27
CA PRO A 161 -4.33 -19.00 6.87
C PRO A 161 -5.37 -19.42 5.82
N GLN A 162 -6.18 -20.41 6.17
CA GLN A 162 -7.37 -20.83 5.40
C GLN A 162 -8.55 -21.03 6.38
N PRO A 163 -9.71 -20.38 6.18
CA PRO A 163 -10.01 -19.41 5.11
C PRO A 163 -9.15 -18.14 5.22
N MET A 164 -8.88 -17.51 4.08
CA MET A 164 -8.00 -16.34 4.00
C MET A 164 -8.67 -15.06 4.54
N PRO A 165 -8.13 -14.43 5.60
CA PRO A 165 -8.61 -13.13 6.07
C PRO A 165 -8.22 -12.01 5.09
N SER A 166 -9.05 -10.97 4.98
CA SER A 166 -8.82 -9.84 4.06
C SER A 166 -7.51 -9.10 4.31
N GLY A 167 -7.04 -9.02 5.55
CA GLY A 167 -5.76 -8.40 5.87
C GLY A 167 -4.57 -9.20 5.32
N TRP A 168 -4.63 -10.54 5.38
CA TRP A 168 -3.61 -11.39 4.77
C TRP A 168 -3.65 -11.27 3.24
N ALA A 169 -4.86 -11.28 2.66
CA ALA A 169 -5.03 -11.03 1.23
C ALA A 169 -4.43 -9.68 0.81
N GLY A 170 -4.58 -8.63 1.62
CA GLY A 170 -3.98 -7.32 1.38
C GLY A 170 -2.45 -7.35 1.29
N LEU A 171 -1.78 -8.14 2.16
CA LEU A 171 -0.33 -8.35 2.07
C LEU A 171 0.07 -9.15 0.82
N LEU A 172 -0.71 -10.14 0.43
CA LEU A 172 -0.44 -10.88 -0.81
C LEU A 172 -0.56 -9.97 -2.03
N TYR A 173 -1.60 -9.12 -2.07
CA TYR A 173 -1.75 -8.11 -3.10
C TYR A 173 -0.59 -7.12 -3.13
N LEU A 174 0.01 -6.77 -1.98
CA LEU A 174 1.18 -5.89 -1.95
C LEU A 174 2.36 -6.44 -2.77
N TYR A 175 2.47 -7.77 -2.95
CA TYR A 175 3.52 -8.43 -3.73
C TYR A 175 3.02 -9.09 -5.02
N ASP A 176 1.80 -8.77 -5.44
CA ASP A 176 1.11 -9.40 -6.58
C ASP A 176 1.15 -10.94 -6.53
N LEU A 177 0.89 -11.49 -5.34
CA LEU A 177 0.74 -12.93 -5.10
C LEU A 177 -0.74 -13.37 -5.16
N ARG A 178 -1.65 -12.46 -5.54
CA ARG A 178 -3.09 -12.70 -5.66
C ARG A 178 -3.73 -11.76 -6.68
#